data_AF-A8N1T2-F1
#
_entry.id   AF-A8N1T2-F1
#
_cell.length_a   1.000
_cell.length_b   1.000
_cell.length_c   1.000
_cell.angle_alpha   90.00
_cell.angle_beta   90.00
_cell.angle_gamma   90.00
#
_symmetry.space_group_name_H-M   'P 1'
#
loop_
_entity.id
_entity.type
_entity.pdbx_description
1 polymer ?
#
loop_
_entity_poly.entity_id
_entity_poly.type
_entity_poly.pdbx_seq_one_letter_code
_entity_poly.pdbx_strand_id
1 'polypeptide(L)' 'MHECDDLVKQFAACASGRTVSVAWACKDALRMVQECMVQYTAPEPMEKVRQEYLRLRREQQLNSPTDSSNWPSS' A
#
# COMPACT_ATOMS: atom_id res chain seq x y z
N MET A 1 19.63 -0.97 2.25
CA MET A 1 18.68 0.13 2.54
C MET A 1 19.36 1.51 2.55
N HIS A 2 20.69 1.60 2.44
CA HIS A 2 21.40 2.89 2.31
C HIS A 2 21.17 3.56 0.94
N GLU A 3 20.65 2.83 -0.04
CA GLU A 3 20.48 3.27 -1.42
C GLU A 3 19.50 4.45 -1.55
N CYS A 4 18.60 4.62 -0.57
CA CYS A 4 17.62 5.71 -0.55
C CYS A 4 17.97 6.82 0.46
N ASP A 5 19.12 6.76 1.13
CA ASP A 5 19.45 7.65 2.25
C ASP A 5 19.42 9.13 1.88
N ASP A 6 19.92 9.48 0.70
CA ASP A 6 19.97 10.89 0.28
C ASP A 6 18.57 11.45 -0.04
N LEU A 7 17.66 10.60 -0.53
CA LEU A 7 16.26 10.96 -0.71
C LEU A 7 15.56 11.10 0.66
N VAL A 8 15.87 10.20 1.60
CA VAL A 8 15.33 10.25 2.97
C VAL A 8 15.82 11.52 3.69
N LYS A 9 17.09 11.91 3.53
CA LYS A 9 17.62 13.17 4.08
C LYS A 9 16.90 14.39 3.51
N GLN A 10 16.64 14.41 2.19
CA GLN A 10 15.89 15.50 1.57
C GLN A 10 14.44 15.57 2.07
N PHE A 11 13.77 14.42 2.20
CA PHE A 11 12.44 14.36 2.78
C PHE A 11 12.45 14.84 4.24
N ALA A 12 13.41 14.40 5.05
CA ALA A 12 13.56 14.81 6.45
C ALA A 12 13.83 16.32 6.58
N ALA A 13 14.62 16.90 5.67
CA ALA A 13 14.85 18.34 5.61
C ALA A 13 13.55 19.11 5.29
N CYS A 14 12.73 18.63 4.36
CA CYS A 14 11.43 19.24 4.06
C CYS A 14 10.42 19.08 5.19
N ALA A 15 10.35 17.90 5.80
CA ALA A 15 9.41 17.57 6.86
C ALA A 15 9.79 18.20 8.21
N SER A 16 11.04 18.65 8.38
CA SER A 16 11.48 19.31 9.60
C SER A 16 10.64 20.56 9.89
N GLY A 17 10.00 20.58 11.06
CA GLY A 17 9.11 21.67 11.49
C GLY A 17 7.72 21.66 10.85
N ARG A 18 7.37 20.63 10.08
CA ARG A 18 6.03 20.43 9.51
C ARG A 18 5.47 19.12 10.08
N THR A 19 4.29 19.17 10.70
CA THR A 19 3.63 17.95 11.22
C THR A 19 2.35 17.66 10.45
N VAL A 20 1.52 18.70 10.28
CA VAL A 20 0.22 18.57 9.61
C VAL A 20 0.38 18.74 8.10
N SER A 21 1.29 19.62 7.66
CA SER A 21 1.40 19.99 6.24
C SER A 21 2.35 19.16 5.39
N VAL A 22 3.01 18.16 5.98
CA VAL A 22 4.00 17.33 5.29
C VAL A 22 3.42 16.65 4.06
N ALA A 23 2.19 16.12 4.18
CA ALA A 23 1.55 15.32 3.14
C ALA A 23 1.38 16.07 1.80
N TRP A 24 1.24 17.40 1.83
CA TRP A 24 1.16 18.23 0.63
C TRP A 24 2.44 19.01 0.35
N ALA A 25 3.06 19.61 1.39
CA ALA A 25 4.23 20.46 1.22
C ALA A 25 5.48 19.68 0.80
N CYS A 26 5.58 18.40 1.18
CA CYS A 26 6.72 17.53 0.88
C CYS A 26 6.35 16.36 -0.02
N LYS A 27 5.23 16.46 -0.75
CA LYS A 27 4.70 15.37 -1.58
C LYS A 27 5.72 14.85 -2.60
N ASP A 28 6.49 15.75 -3.22
CA ASP A 28 7.46 15.36 -4.23
C ASP A 28 8.65 14.59 -3.63
N ALA A 29 9.19 15.08 -2.51
CA ALA A 29 10.25 14.38 -1.77
C ALA A 29 9.78 13.01 -1.24
N LEU A 30 8.55 12.96 -0.73
CA LEU A 30 7.92 11.71 -0.28
C LEU A 30 7.76 10.71 -1.42
N ARG A 31 7.34 11.16 -2.60
CA ARG A 31 7.19 10.31 -3.79
C ARG A 31 8.52 9.67 -4.18
N MET A 32 9.61 10.44 -4.20
CA MET A 32 10.94 9.92 -4.55
C MET A 32 11.43 8.86 -3.56
N VAL A 33 11.24 9.10 -2.26
CA VAL A 33 11.58 8.11 -1.22
C VAL A 33 10.77 6.83 -1.41
N GLN A 34 9.46 6.94 -1.64
CA GLN A 34 8.59 5.78 -1.87
C GLN A 34 9.00 4.99 -3.11
N GLU A 35 9.28 5.66 -4.23
CA GLU A 35 9.72 5.03 -5.48
C GLU A 35 11.07 4.32 -5.33
N CYS A 36 11.98 4.84 -4.50
CA CYS A 36 13.24 4.17 -4.20
C CYS A 36 13.03 2.97 -3.27
N MET A 37 12.33 3.16 -2.16
CA MET A 37 12.16 2.11 -1.14
C MET A 37 11.39 0.91 -1.68
N VAL A 38 10.36 1.14 -2.50
CA VAL A 38 9.53 0.05 -3.05
C VAL A 38 10.36 -0.95 -3.86
N GLN A 39 11.46 -0.55 -4.50
CA GLN A 39 12.33 -1.49 -5.23
C GLN A 39 12.99 -2.52 -4.31
N TYR A 40 13.22 -2.16 -3.04
CA TYR A 40 13.89 -2.99 -2.05
C TYR A 40 12.92 -3.61 -1.04
N THR A 41 11.72 -3.02 -0.89
CA THR A 41 10.72 -3.46 0.08
C THR A 41 9.49 -4.08 -0.55
N ALA A 42 9.31 -4.07 -1.88
CA ALA A 42 8.18 -4.72 -2.51
C ALA A 42 8.33 -6.24 -2.40
N PRO A 43 7.44 -6.91 -1.64
CA PRO A 43 7.31 -8.33 -1.79
C PRO A 43 6.52 -8.59 -3.08
N GLU A 44 7.21 -8.79 -4.21
CA GLU A 44 6.64 -9.48 -5.38
C GLU A 44 5.76 -10.71 -5.00
N PRO A 45 6.08 -11.48 -3.94
CA PRO A 45 5.22 -12.57 -3.48
C PRO A 45 3.82 -12.12 -3.04
N MET A 46 3.64 -10.90 -2.52
CA MET A 46 2.34 -10.49 -1.96
C MET A 46 1.28 -10.30 -3.03
N GLU A 47 1.64 -9.91 -4.25
CA GLU A 47 0.66 -9.81 -5.34
C GLU A 47 0.20 -11.20 -5.79
N LYS A 48 1.12 -12.17 -5.89
CA LYS A 48 0.78 -13.57 -6.18
C LYS A 48 -0.10 -14.17 -5.09
N VAL A 49 0.26 -13.94 -3.82
CA VAL A 49 -0.54 -14.38 -2.66
C VAL A 49 -1.92 -13.72 -2.66
N ARG A 50 -2.00 -12.42 -3.00
CA ARG A 50 -3.26 -11.68 -3.12
C ARG A 50 -4.15 -12.26 -4.21
N GLN A 51 -3.59 -12.54 -5.39
CA GLN A 51 -4.33 -13.14 -6.51
C GLN A 51 -4.86 -14.52 -6.15
N GLU A 52 -4.04 -15.33 -5.50
CA GLU A 52 -4.43 -16.67 -5.06
C GLU A 52 -5.53 -16.61 -3.98
N TYR A 53 -5.41 -15.69 -3.01
CA TYR A 53 -6.46 -15.46 -2.02
C TYR A 53 -7.80 -15.05 -2.65
N LEU A 54 -7.77 -14.14 -3.64
CA LEU A 54 -8.96 -13.71 -4.37
C LEU A 54 -9.59 -14.84 -5.21
N ARG A 55 -8.77 -15.73 -5.78
CA ARG A 55 -9.25 -16.93 -6.50
C ARG A 55 -9.99 -17.86 -5.54
N LEU A 56 -9.36 -18.23 -4.43
CA LEU A 56 -9.94 -19.11 -3.41
C LEU A 56 -11.23 -18.53 -2.81
N ARG A 57 -11.29 -17.20 -2.58
CA ARG A 57 -12.49 -16.54 -2.06
C ARG A 57 -13.66 -16.59 -3.04
N ARG A 58 -13.41 -16.43 -4.35
CA ARG A 58 -14.46 -16.56 -5.38
C ARG A 58 -14.99 -17.99 -5.45
N GLU A 59 -14.10 -18.98 -5.34
CA GLU A 59 -14.48 -20.39 -5.30
C GLU A 59 -15.31 -20.73 -4.06
N GLN A 60 -14.95 -20.19 -2.89
CA GLN A 60 -15.76 -20.33 -1.67
C GLN A 60 -17.14 -19.69 -1.81
N GLN A 61 -17.26 -18.51 -2.45
CA GLN A 61 -18.55 -17.85 -2.69
C GLN A 61 -19.43 -18.64 -3.68
N LEU A 62 -18.84 -19.32 -4.66
CA LEU A 62 -19.56 -20.17 -5.60
C LEU A 62 -19.96 -21.52 -4.98
N ASN A 63 -19.16 -22.02 -4.03
CA ASN A 63 -19.34 -23.34 -3.42
C ASN A 63 -20.01 -23.30 -2.04
N SER A 64 -20.49 -22.14 -1.58
CA SER A 64 -21.31 -22.02 -0.37
C SER A 64 -22.80 -22.23 -0.69
N PRO A 65 -23.45 -23.30 -0.20
CA PRO A 65 -24.88 -23.50 -0.38
C PRO A 65 -25.65 -22.77 0.74
N THR A 66 -25.88 -21.46 0.56
CA THR A 66 -26.86 -20.54 1.22
C THR A 66 -26.27 -19.13 1.15
N ASP A 67 -26.96 -18.04 0.86
CA ASP A 67 -28.36 -17.78 0.53
C ASP A 67 -28.35 -16.36 -0.07
N SER A 68 -28.84 -16.18 -1.29
CA SER A 68 -29.07 -14.88 -1.92
C SER A 68 -30.22 -14.08 -1.28
N SER A 69 -30.64 -14.44 -0.06
CA SER A 69 -31.82 -13.90 0.62
C SER A 69 -31.53 -13.38 2.03
N ASN A 70 -30.41 -12.70 2.29
CA ASN A 70 -30.40 -11.69 3.36
C ASN A 70 -29.34 -10.60 3.15
N TRP A 71 -29.72 -9.55 2.44
CA TRP A 71 -29.05 -8.26 2.46
C TRP A 71 -29.88 -7.34 3.35
N PRO A 72 -29.38 -6.82 4.49
CA PRO A 72 -30.09 -5.76 5.19
C PRO A 72 -29.87 -4.47 4.40
N SER A 73 -30.86 -4.11 3.60
CA SER A 73 -30.98 -2.78 3.03
C SER A 73 -31.28 -1.80 4.17
N SER A 74 -30.41 -0.81 4.38
CA SER A 74 -30.69 0.41 5.13
C SER A 74 -30.29 1.61 4.28
#